data_AF-A0A562JB63-F1
#
_entry.id   AF-A0A562JB63-F1
#
_cell.length_a   1.000
_cell.length_b   1.000
_cell.length_c   1.000
_cell.angle_alpha   90.00
_cell.angle_beta   90.00
_cell.angle_gamma   90.00
#
_symmetry.space_group_name_H-M   'P 1'
#
loop_
_entity.id
_entity.type
_entity.pdbx_description
1 polymer ?
#
loop_
_entity_poly.entity_id
_entity_poly.type
_entity_poly.pdbx_seq_one_letter_code
_entity_poly.pdbx_strand_id
1 'polypeptide(L)'
;MKKKAGKHLSLKTVKRGFDPEDIRNFSPENIKKLTIAQEEVQWLLDRGYKIKPIIELVGNHNQFSLRARTALQRATSSTDECEKRKFTMLSLDHAKEGCLFIDGFNLIITLEVALSGSPVLLGKDGVLRDLAGLRGTYKLIDKTDIALELIGKTLKELSVPNVKFYLDSPVSNSGRLKSRIIECSESWGIPVDVELIPNVDTELSHMERVVTGDSIILDECKSWLNLSRKIVDDYIQDAWIVDLH
;
A
#
# COMPACT_ATOMS: atom_id res chain seq x y z
N MET A 1 -14.32 -44.62 25.68
CA MET A 1 -13.24 -43.62 25.50
C MET A 1 -12.57 -43.81 24.15
N LYS A 2 -12.82 -42.92 23.18
CA LYS A 2 -11.99 -42.78 21.97
C LYS A 2 -11.83 -41.29 21.72
N LYS A 3 -10.63 -40.76 22.00
CA LYS A 3 -10.22 -39.38 21.74
C LYS A 3 -10.23 -39.17 20.22
N LYS A 4 -11.03 -38.21 19.73
CA LYS A 4 -10.90 -37.66 18.37
C LYS A 4 -9.64 -36.79 18.36
N ALA A 5 -8.64 -37.23 17.59
CA ALA A 5 -7.49 -36.41 17.26
C ALA A 5 -7.97 -35.20 16.44
N GLY A 6 -7.72 -34.00 16.95
CA GLY A 6 -7.95 -32.76 16.22
C GLY A 6 -7.04 -32.73 14.99
N LYS A 7 -7.66 -32.57 13.81
CA LYS A 7 -6.95 -32.18 12.60
C LYS A 7 -6.37 -30.78 12.85
N HIS A 8 -5.06 -30.70 13.07
CA HIS A 8 -4.33 -29.45 12.95
C HIS A 8 -4.34 -29.10 11.45
N LEU A 9 -5.22 -28.18 11.04
CA LEU A 9 -5.14 -27.61 9.69
C LEU A 9 -3.81 -26.88 9.62
N SER A 10 -2.85 -27.38 8.83
CA SER A 10 -1.71 -26.58 8.41
C SER A 10 -2.26 -25.38 7.64
N LEU A 11 -2.28 -24.20 8.26
CA LEU A 11 -2.63 -22.96 7.58
C LEU A 11 -1.62 -22.80 6.44
N LYS A 12 -2.10 -22.90 5.20
CA LYS A 12 -1.27 -22.68 4.02
C LYS A 12 -0.78 -21.24 4.08
N THR A 13 0.51 -21.05 4.34
CA THR A 13 1.15 -19.73 4.34
C THR A 13 0.98 -19.10 2.97
N VAL A 14 0.16 -18.06 2.86
CA VAL A 14 -0.03 -17.34 1.59
C VAL A 14 1.01 -16.23 1.53
N LYS A 15 1.73 -16.12 0.41
CA LYS A 15 2.63 -15.01 0.11
C LYS A 15 1.96 -14.06 -0.86
N ARG A 16 1.24 -13.05 -0.37
CA ARG A 16 0.56 -12.10 -1.26
C ARG A 16 1.59 -11.31 -2.06
N GLY A 17 1.37 -11.17 -3.36
CA GLY A 17 2.20 -10.32 -4.22
C GLY A 17 3.56 -10.90 -4.60
N PHE A 18 3.91 -12.10 -4.11
CA PHE A 18 5.18 -12.75 -4.46
C PHE A 18 5.09 -13.40 -5.85
N ASP A 19 6.02 -13.07 -6.72
CA ASP A 19 6.30 -13.78 -7.96
C ASP A 19 7.72 -14.35 -7.90
N PRO A 20 7.98 -15.64 -8.21
CA PRO A 20 9.34 -16.18 -8.23
C PRO A 20 10.30 -15.40 -9.13
N GLU A 21 9.81 -14.81 -10.22
CA GLU A 21 10.63 -13.97 -11.11
C GLU A 21 11.02 -12.65 -10.46
N ASP A 22 10.40 -12.23 -9.34
CA ASP A 22 10.78 -11.01 -8.61
C ASP A 22 12.25 -11.05 -8.17
N ILE A 23 12.80 -12.23 -7.85
CA ILE A 23 14.23 -12.40 -7.50
C ILE A 23 15.12 -11.95 -8.67
N ARG A 24 14.70 -12.25 -9.90
CA ARG A 24 15.40 -11.83 -11.11
C ARG A 24 15.07 -10.38 -11.45
N ASN A 25 13.80 -9.99 -11.42
CA ASN A 25 13.33 -8.65 -11.79
C ASN A 25 13.95 -7.55 -10.90
N PHE A 26 14.16 -7.85 -9.62
CA PHE A 26 14.71 -6.93 -8.63
C PHE A 26 16.10 -7.38 -8.12
N SER A 27 16.86 -8.05 -8.98
CA SER A 27 18.28 -8.33 -8.70
C SER A 27 19.09 -7.04 -8.64
N PRO A 28 20.25 -7.00 -7.96
CA PRO A 28 21.07 -5.79 -7.86
C PRO A 28 21.45 -5.18 -9.23
N GLU A 29 21.63 -6.00 -10.27
CA GLU A 29 21.89 -5.51 -11.62
C GLU A 29 20.65 -4.86 -12.24
N ASN A 30 19.47 -5.48 -12.09
CA ASN A 30 18.25 -4.93 -12.65
C ASN A 30 17.77 -3.70 -11.88
N ILE A 31 18.00 -3.62 -10.57
CA ILE A 31 17.73 -2.39 -9.79
C ILE A 31 18.51 -1.21 -10.38
N LYS A 32 19.80 -1.36 -10.70
CA LYS A 32 20.58 -0.28 -11.35
C LYS A 32 19.98 0.16 -12.69
N LYS A 33 19.51 -0.78 -13.51
CA LYS A 33 18.83 -0.46 -14.78
C LYS A 33 17.50 0.25 -14.53
N LEU A 34 16.75 -0.18 -13.52
CA LEU A 34 15.47 0.43 -13.15
C LEU A 34 15.64 1.84 -12.58
N THR A 35 16.69 2.10 -11.81
CA THR A 35 17.05 3.46 -11.34
C THR A 35 17.27 4.42 -12.51
N ILE A 36 18.10 4.03 -13.48
CA ILE A 36 18.35 4.85 -14.68
C ILE A 36 17.04 5.07 -15.45
N ALA A 37 16.27 3.99 -15.65
CA ALA A 37 14.98 4.09 -16.33
C ALA A 37 13.97 4.97 -15.57
N GLN A 38 14.00 4.99 -14.24
CA GLN A 38 13.15 5.86 -13.44
C GLN A 38 13.48 7.34 -13.66
N GLU A 39 14.76 7.69 -13.78
CA GLU A 39 15.19 9.06 -14.14
C GLU A 39 14.67 9.45 -15.52
N GLU A 40 14.78 8.56 -16.52
CA GLU A 40 14.23 8.79 -17.87
C GLU A 40 12.71 8.97 -17.86
N VAL A 41 12.00 8.11 -17.12
CA VAL A 41 10.54 8.18 -16.97
C VAL A 41 10.14 9.51 -16.34
N GLN A 42 10.78 9.91 -15.24
CA GLN A 42 10.47 11.19 -14.59
C GLN A 42 10.77 12.37 -15.50
N TRP A 43 11.91 12.38 -16.20
CA TRP A 43 12.29 13.46 -17.11
C TRP A 43 11.23 13.68 -18.22
N LEU A 44 10.62 12.60 -18.70
CA LEU A 44 9.51 12.66 -19.65
C LEU A 44 8.20 13.12 -18.99
N LEU A 45 7.88 12.66 -17.78
CA LEU A 45 6.70 13.11 -17.04
C LEU A 45 6.72 14.62 -16.77
N ASP A 46 7.89 15.15 -16.39
CA ASP A 46 8.11 16.59 -16.14
C ASP A 46 7.89 17.46 -17.39
N ARG A 47 7.82 16.83 -18.58
CA ARG A 47 7.53 17.50 -19.87
C ARG A 47 6.08 17.31 -20.33
N GLY A 48 5.22 16.78 -19.46
CA GLY A 48 3.79 16.60 -19.75
C GLY A 48 3.47 15.37 -20.60
N TYR A 49 4.41 14.43 -20.76
CA TYR A 49 4.11 13.16 -21.42
C TYR A 49 3.26 12.27 -20.49
N LYS A 50 2.37 11.48 -21.09
CA LYS A 50 1.51 10.56 -20.32
C LYS A 50 2.30 9.32 -19.87
N ILE A 51 2.09 8.89 -18.63
CA ILE A 51 2.82 7.76 -18.01
C ILE A 51 2.78 6.46 -18.84
N LYS A 52 1.62 6.09 -19.41
CA LYS A 52 1.45 4.81 -20.12
C LYS A 52 2.40 4.68 -21.33
N PRO A 53 2.39 5.63 -22.31
CA PRO A 53 3.37 5.63 -23.39
C PRO A 53 4.83 5.65 -22.94
N ILE A 54 5.16 6.39 -21.89
CA ILE A 54 6.53 6.49 -21.36
C ILE A 54 7.00 5.12 -20.87
N ILE A 55 6.19 4.45 -20.05
CA ILE A 55 6.53 3.12 -19.49
C ILE A 55 6.65 2.07 -20.60
N GLU A 56 5.84 2.17 -21.66
CA GLU A 56 5.98 1.30 -22.83
C GLU A 56 7.30 1.56 -23.57
N LEU A 57 7.62 2.83 -23.85
CA LEU A 57 8.84 3.23 -24.55
C LEU A 57 10.11 2.81 -23.78
N VAL A 58 10.24 3.24 -22.53
CA VAL A 58 11.40 2.96 -21.67
C VAL A 58 11.49 1.47 -21.36
N GLY A 59 10.34 0.83 -21.13
CA GLY A 59 10.25 -0.60 -20.89
C GLY A 59 10.65 -1.45 -22.10
N ASN A 60 10.32 -1.01 -23.33
CA ASN A 60 10.76 -1.68 -24.55
C ASN A 60 12.25 -1.48 -24.80
N HIS A 61 12.77 -0.27 -24.61
CA HIS A 61 14.19 0.03 -24.78
C HIS A 61 15.08 -0.87 -23.90
N ASN A 62 14.72 -1.00 -22.63
CA ASN A 62 15.46 -1.79 -21.65
C ASN A 62 15.03 -3.27 -21.58
N GLN A 63 14.07 -3.70 -22.42
CA GLN A 63 13.51 -5.05 -22.42
C GLN A 63 12.97 -5.52 -21.05
N PHE A 64 12.36 -4.60 -20.29
CA PHE A 64 11.80 -4.91 -18.98
C PHE A 64 10.57 -5.80 -19.07
N SER A 65 10.45 -6.72 -18.11
CA SER A 65 9.25 -7.52 -17.88
C SER A 65 8.06 -6.63 -17.52
N LEU A 66 6.83 -7.13 -17.71
CA LEU A 66 5.62 -6.40 -17.31
C LEU A 66 5.63 -6.07 -15.80
N ARG A 67 6.23 -6.95 -15.00
CA ARG A 67 6.41 -6.78 -13.55
C ARG A 67 7.28 -5.56 -13.25
N ALA A 68 8.45 -5.47 -13.87
CA ALA A 68 9.38 -4.35 -13.73
C ALA A 68 8.80 -3.04 -14.30
N ARG A 69 8.04 -3.09 -15.39
CA ARG A 69 7.29 -1.92 -15.93
C ARG A 69 6.25 -1.41 -14.94
N THR A 70 5.52 -2.31 -14.28
CA THR A 70 4.55 -1.93 -13.23
C THR A 70 5.27 -1.33 -12.03
N ALA A 71 6.46 -1.83 -11.68
CA ALA A 71 7.29 -1.25 -10.65
C ALA A 71 7.70 0.19 -10.97
N LEU A 72 8.24 0.43 -12.18
CA LEU A 72 8.56 1.78 -12.64
C LEU A 72 7.34 2.70 -12.62
N GLN A 73 6.19 2.23 -13.12
CA GLN A 73 4.96 3.00 -13.16
C GLN A 73 4.50 3.41 -11.75
N ARG A 74 4.62 2.52 -10.76
CA ARG A 74 4.17 2.79 -9.38
C ARG A 74 5.18 3.57 -8.56
N ALA A 75 6.47 3.42 -8.83
CA ALA A 75 7.54 4.07 -8.07
C ALA A 75 7.88 5.48 -8.57
N THR A 76 7.40 5.86 -9.77
CA THR A 76 7.79 7.10 -10.43
C THR A 76 6.62 8.07 -10.54
N SER A 77 6.89 9.35 -10.31
CA SER A 77 5.95 10.46 -10.45
C SER A 77 6.75 11.69 -10.92
N SER A 78 6.05 12.69 -11.47
CA SER A 78 6.71 13.94 -11.85
C SER A 78 7.29 14.64 -10.61
N THR A 79 8.26 15.52 -10.84
CA THR A 79 8.84 16.34 -9.77
C THR A 79 7.75 17.19 -9.10
N ASP A 80 6.86 17.80 -9.88
CA ASP A 80 5.74 18.60 -9.38
C ASP A 80 4.76 17.77 -8.53
N GLU A 81 4.45 16.54 -8.95
CA GLU A 81 3.60 15.61 -8.17
C GLU A 81 4.26 15.24 -6.84
N CYS A 82 5.57 14.91 -6.86
CA CYS A 82 6.32 14.59 -5.64
C CYS A 82 6.36 15.79 -4.66
N GLU A 83 6.60 17.00 -5.16
CA GLU A 83 6.61 18.22 -4.34
C GLU A 83 5.23 18.53 -3.75
N LYS A 84 4.17 18.40 -4.57
CA LYS A 84 2.79 18.57 -4.11
C LYS A 84 2.46 17.59 -2.98
N ARG A 85 2.74 16.30 -3.17
CA ARG A 85 2.48 15.26 -2.15
C ARG A 85 3.27 15.53 -0.88
N LYS A 86 4.53 15.97 -0.99
CA LYS A 86 5.35 16.35 0.17
C LYS A 86 4.75 17.56 0.91
N PHE A 87 4.21 18.53 0.19
CA PHE A 87 3.59 19.72 0.77
C PHE A 87 2.27 19.41 1.49
N THR A 88 1.46 18.48 0.96
CA THR A 88 0.19 18.06 1.58
C THR A 88 0.36 16.98 2.65
N MET A 89 1.55 16.41 2.80
CA MET A 89 1.83 15.40 3.83
C MET A 89 1.92 16.05 5.22
N LEU A 90 1.07 15.59 6.14
CA LEU A 90 1.15 15.97 7.55
C LEU A 90 2.18 15.11 8.27
N SER A 91 2.92 15.73 9.21
CA SER A 91 3.68 14.98 10.21
C SER A 91 2.74 14.04 10.99
N LEU A 92 3.24 12.86 11.34
CA LEU A 92 2.53 11.88 12.17
C LEU A 92 2.14 12.43 13.54
N ASP A 93 2.81 13.47 14.03
CA ASP A 93 2.44 14.16 15.28
C ASP A 93 1.05 14.81 15.21
N HIS A 94 0.59 15.19 14.01
CA HIS A 94 -0.75 15.74 13.81
C HIS A 94 -1.83 14.66 13.83
N ALA A 95 -1.50 13.36 13.85
CA ALA A 95 -2.48 12.27 13.83
C ALA A 95 -3.47 12.31 15.02
N LYS A 96 -3.04 12.83 16.17
CA LYS A 96 -3.88 13.04 17.37
C LYS A 96 -4.93 14.14 17.25
N GLU A 97 -4.84 15.00 16.23
CA GLU A 97 -5.63 16.24 16.14
C GLU A 97 -7.01 16.04 15.50
N GLY A 98 -7.32 14.84 15.00
CA GLY A 98 -8.59 14.58 14.35
C GLY A 98 -8.70 13.19 13.75
N CYS A 99 -9.87 12.89 13.18
CA CYS A 99 -10.15 11.62 12.51
C CYS A 99 -9.14 11.36 11.38
N LEU A 100 -8.78 10.09 11.18
CA LEU A 100 -8.08 9.64 9.97
C LEU A 100 -9.03 8.88 9.07
N PHE A 101 -8.97 9.17 7.77
CA PHE A 101 -9.75 8.51 6.74
C PHE A 101 -8.84 7.56 5.95
N ILE A 102 -9.08 6.26 6.09
CA ILE A 102 -8.15 5.22 5.64
C ILE A 102 -8.71 4.54 4.40
N ASP A 103 -7.91 4.50 3.33
CA ASP A 103 -8.12 3.54 2.23
C ASP A 103 -7.72 2.15 2.72
N GLY A 104 -8.73 1.36 3.10
CA GLY A 104 -8.50 0.10 3.78
C GLY A 104 -7.82 -0.93 2.89
N PHE A 105 -8.12 -0.98 1.59
CA PHE A 105 -7.46 -1.94 0.71
C PHE A 105 -6.01 -1.57 0.47
N ASN A 106 -5.74 -0.31 0.15
CA ASN A 106 -4.38 0.13 -0.13
C ASN A 106 -3.45 -0.10 1.06
N LEU A 107 -3.88 0.31 2.27
CA LEU A 107 -3.09 0.15 3.48
C LEU A 107 -2.89 -1.34 3.82
N ILE A 108 -3.97 -2.12 3.91
CA ILE A 108 -3.90 -3.51 4.38
C ILE A 108 -3.13 -4.39 3.37
N ILE A 109 -3.33 -4.20 2.07
CA ILE A 109 -2.61 -4.99 1.05
C ILE A 109 -1.11 -4.68 1.08
N THR A 110 -0.73 -3.42 1.22
CA THR A 110 0.68 -3.03 1.33
C THR A 110 1.35 -3.72 2.51
N LEU A 111 0.71 -3.72 3.67
CA LEU A 111 1.23 -4.40 4.86
C LEU A 111 1.25 -5.92 4.70
N GLU A 112 0.21 -6.52 4.11
CA GLU A 112 0.16 -7.96 3.83
C GLU A 112 1.28 -8.41 2.88
N VAL A 113 1.64 -7.58 1.90
CA VAL A 113 2.74 -7.83 0.97
C VAL A 113 4.09 -7.73 1.69
N ALA A 114 4.28 -6.69 2.52
CA ALA A 114 5.48 -6.55 3.36
C ALA A 114 5.65 -7.77 4.30
N LEU A 115 4.60 -8.15 5.04
CA LEU A 115 4.58 -9.31 5.93
C LEU A 115 4.72 -10.66 5.20
N SER A 116 4.46 -10.69 3.89
CA SER A 116 4.64 -11.88 3.06
C SER A 116 6.09 -12.08 2.60
N GLY A 117 6.99 -11.11 2.86
CA GLY A 117 8.34 -11.08 2.29
C GLY A 117 8.34 -10.87 0.78
N SER A 118 7.30 -10.23 0.25
CA SER A 118 7.16 -9.89 -1.15
C SER A 118 7.70 -8.48 -1.41
N PRO A 119 8.07 -8.14 -2.66
CA PRO A 119 8.56 -6.80 -2.98
C PRO A 119 7.53 -5.71 -2.67
N VAL A 120 7.98 -4.69 -1.94
CA VAL A 120 7.24 -3.43 -1.73
C VAL A 120 8.08 -2.30 -2.32
N LEU A 121 7.50 -1.51 -3.19
CA LEU A 121 8.19 -0.44 -3.89
C LEU A 121 8.26 0.81 -3.02
N LEU A 122 9.42 1.44 -2.97
CA LEU A 122 9.56 2.78 -2.45
C LEU A 122 9.40 3.80 -3.58
N GLY A 123 8.28 4.53 -3.57
CA GLY A 123 8.04 5.63 -4.49
C GLY A 123 8.98 6.80 -4.24
N LYS A 124 9.21 7.61 -5.28
CA LYS A 124 10.01 8.85 -5.19
C LYS A 124 9.44 9.89 -4.23
N ASP A 125 8.14 9.79 -3.97
CA ASP A 125 7.40 10.54 -2.97
C ASP A 125 7.56 9.99 -1.53
N GLY A 126 8.36 8.94 -1.32
CA GLY A 126 8.58 8.31 -0.02
C GLY A 126 7.49 7.31 0.41
N VAL A 127 6.52 7.04 -0.47
CA VAL A 127 5.36 6.19 -0.19
C VAL A 127 5.66 4.74 -0.55
N LEU A 128 5.28 3.81 0.32
CA LEU A 128 5.37 2.37 0.05
C LEU A 128 4.16 1.89 -0.75
N ARG A 129 4.42 1.13 -1.82
CA ARG A 129 3.37 0.64 -2.72
C ARG A 129 3.58 -0.83 -3.07
N ASP A 130 2.50 -1.59 -3.06
CA ASP A 130 2.54 -2.98 -3.45
C ASP A 130 2.48 -3.20 -4.97
N LEU A 131 2.86 -4.41 -5.35
CA LEU A 131 2.75 -4.91 -6.71
C LEU A 131 1.68 -6.01 -6.87
N ALA A 132 0.97 -6.38 -5.80
CA ALA A 132 -0.05 -7.42 -5.84
C ALA A 132 -1.29 -6.93 -6.61
N GLY A 133 -1.74 -5.71 -6.32
CA GLY A 133 -2.96 -5.12 -6.86
C GLY A 133 -4.23 -5.95 -6.60
N LEU A 134 -5.39 -5.31 -6.69
CA LEU A 134 -6.66 -6.04 -6.67
C LEU A 134 -7.12 -6.35 -8.10
N ARG A 135 -7.33 -7.63 -8.41
CA ARG A 135 -8.03 -8.07 -9.63
C ARG A 135 -9.47 -8.48 -9.30
N GLY A 136 -10.24 -7.53 -8.76
CA GLY A 136 -11.68 -7.68 -8.48
C GLY A 136 -12.08 -8.58 -7.29
N THR A 137 -11.16 -9.36 -6.73
CA THR A 137 -11.44 -10.19 -5.54
C THR A 137 -10.35 -10.04 -4.51
N TYR A 138 -10.75 -9.68 -3.29
CA TYR A 138 -9.90 -9.76 -2.10
C TYR A 138 -10.14 -11.09 -1.38
N LYS A 139 -9.11 -11.63 -0.73
CA LYS A 139 -9.20 -12.81 0.14
C LYS A 139 -8.38 -12.53 1.39
N LEU A 140 -8.92 -12.80 2.57
CA LEU A 140 -8.14 -12.75 3.80
C LEU A 140 -7.01 -13.80 3.74
N ILE A 141 -5.87 -13.46 4.31
CA ILE A 141 -4.71 -14.35 4.45
C ILE A 141 -4.25 -14.40 5.90
N ASP A 142 -3.30 -15.27 6.21
CA ASP A 142 -2.73 -15.42 7.54
C ASP A 142 -2.02 -14.15 8.07
N LYS A 143 -1.70 -13.20 7.19
CA LYS A 143 -1.09 -11.90 7.55
C LYS A 143 -2.11 -10.79 7.77
N THR A 144 -3.38 -10.98 7.41
CA THR A 144 -4.37 -9.90 7.52
C THR A 144 -4.55 -9.47 8.97
N ASP A 145 -4.65 -10.43 9.90
CA ASP A 145 -4.82 -10.14 11.32
C ASP A 145 -3.60 -9.42 11.88
N ILE A 146 -2.39 -9.86 11.51
CA ILE A 146 -1.13 -9.22 11.90
C ILE A 146 -1.09 -7.77 11.38
N ALA A 147 -1.47 -7.55 10.12
CA ALA A 147 -1.54 -6.20 9.55
C ALA A 147 -2.51 -5.31 10.34
N LEU A 148 -3.70 -5.82 10.69
CA LEU A 148 -4.69 -5.10 11.49
C LEU A 148 -4.19 -4.81 12.92
N GLU A 149 -3.52 -5.77 13.56
CA GLU A 149 -2.90 -5.57 14.88
C GLU A 149 -1.84 -4.44 14.84
N LEU A 150 -0.99 -4.42 13.80
CA LEU A 150 0.02 -3.37 13.62
C LEU A 150 -0.61 -2.00 13.35
N ILE A 151 -1.68 -1.96 12.54
CA ILE A 151 -2.44 -0.72 12.33
C ILE A 151 -3.00 -0.22 13.66
N GLY A 152 -3.71 -1.06 14.41
CA GLY A 152 -4.30 -0.68 15.69
C GLY A 152 -3.27 -0.20 16.71
N LYS A 153 -2.14 -0.92 16.83
CA LYS A 153 -1.02 -0.52 17.68
C LYS A 153 -0.50 0.86 17.32
N THR A 154 -0.27 1.10 16.03
CA THR A 154 0.27 2.37 15.53
C THR A 154 -0.71 3.53 15.74
N LEU A 155 -2.00 3.32 15.47
CA LEU A 155 -3.04 4.32 15.72
C LEU A 155 -3.10 4.70 17.21
N LYS A 156 -2.93 3.73 18.11
CA LYS A 156 -2.92 3.95 19.56
C LYS A 156 -1.68 4.73 20.01
N GLU A 157 -0.51 4.38 19.51
CA GLU A 157 0.74 5.10 19.79
C GLU A 157 0.69 6.56 19.33
N LEU A 158 0.08 6.79 18.17
CA LEU A 158 -0.15 8.14 17.64
C LEU A 158 -1.30 8.88 18.32
N SER A 159 -1.97 8.26 19.30
CA SER A 159 -3.11 8.83 20.03
C SER A 159 -4.23 9.32 19.10
N VAL A 160 -4.50 8.57 18.04
CA VAL A 160 -5.54 8.92 17.06
C VAL A 160 -6.91 8.86 17.73
N PRO A 161 -7.73 9.93 17.66
CA PRO A 161 -8.97 10.01 18.43
C PRO A 161 -10.08 9.12 17.87
N ASN A 162 -10.10 8.88 16.56
CA ASN A 162 -11.01 7.97 15.87
C ASN A 162 -10.54 7.76 14.42
N VAL A 163 -10.98 6.67 13.80
CA VAL A 163 -10.66 6.37 12.39
C VAL A 163 -11.89 5.89 11.64
N LYS A 164 -11.92 6.18 10.34
CA LYS A 164 -12.92 5.67 9.40
C LYS A 164 -12.23 4.97 8.24
N PHE A 165 -12.48 3.68 8.08
CA PHE A 165 -12.02 2.91 6.93
C PHE A 165 -13.04 3.00 5.81
N TYR A 166 -12.56 3.32 4.61
CA TYR A 166 -13.32 3.17 3.38
C TYR A 166 -12.82 1.94 2.62
N LEU A 167 -13.77 1.11 2.21
CA LEU A 167 -13.52 -0.06 1.39
C LEU A 167 -14.39 -0.01 0.14
N ASP A 168 -13.79 -0.35 -0.99
CA ASP A 168 -14.47 -0.35 -2.27
C ASP A 168 -15.47 -1.51 -2.35
N SER A 169 -16.76 -1.17 -2.37
CA SER A 169 -17.86 -2.13 -2.32
C SER A 169 -17.93 -3.10 -3.52
N PRO A 170 -17.56 -2.73 -4.77
CA PRO A 170 -17.48 -3.65 -5.89
C PRO A 170 -16.38 -4.72 -5.73
N VAL A 171 -15.40 -4.53 -4.83
CA VAL A 171 -14.37 -5.56 -4.58
C VAL A 171 -15.02 -6.74 -3.86
N SER A 172 -14.94 -7.92 -4.49
CA SER A 172 -15.50 -9.14 -3.90
C SER A 172 -14.81 -9.45 -2.56
N ASN A 173 -15.61 -9.83 -1.56
CA ASN A 173 -15.24 -10.03 -0.15
C ASN A 173 -14.86 -8.76 0.65
N SER A 174 -15.15 -7.55 0.15
CA SER A 174 -15.04 -6.31 0.93
C SER A 174 -15.79 -6.37 2.26
N GLY A 175 -17.01 -6.94 2.27
CA GLY A 175 -17.79 -7.15 3.49
C GLY A 175 -17.11 -8.06 4.53
N ARG A 176 -16.35 -9.08 4.06
CA ARG A 176 -15.60 -9.96 4.97
C ARG A 176 -14.41 -9.24 5.60
N LEU A 177 -13.73 -8.38 4.83
CA LEU A 177 -12.67 -7.53 5.38
C LEU A 177 -13.25 -6.52 6.37
N LYS A 178 -14.40 -5.90 6.07
CA LYS A 178 -15.12 -5.02 7.00
C LYS A 178 -15.39 -5.70 8.34
N SER A 179 -15.99 -6.89 8.34
CA SER A 179 -16.23 -7.64 9.57
C SER A 179 -14.93 -7.89 10.33
N ARG A 180 -13.85 -8.24 9.63
CA ARG A 180 -12.58 -8.52 10.28
C ARG A 180 -11.92 -7.28 10.89
N ILE A 181 -12.00 -6.13 10.22
CA ILE A 181 -11.52 -4.85 10.78
C ILE A 181 -12.27 -4.54 12.09
N ILE A 182 -13.60 -4.68 12.09
CA ILE A 182 -14.43 -4.42 13.28
C ILE A 182 -14.07 -5.36 14.43
N GLU A 183 -13.93 -6.67 14.17
CA GLU A 183 -13.53 -7.65 15.19
C GLU A 183 -12.15 -7.34 15.79
N CYS A 184 -11.16 -7.01 14.95
CA CYS A 184 -9.82 -6.68 15.43
C CYS A 184 -9.80 -5.35 16.22
N SER A 185 -10.62 -4.38 15.81
CA SER A 185 -10.60 -3.03 16.39
C SER A 185 -11.19 -2.93 17.79
N GLU A 186 -11.95 -3.94 18.24
CA GLU A 186 -12.43 -4.05 19.63
C GLU A 186 -11.30 -3.91 20.66
N SER A 187 -10.10 -4.37 20.30
CA SER A 187 -8.91 -4.32 21.17
C SER A 187 -8.11 -3.02 21.08
N TRP A 188 -8.38 -2.15 20.10
CA TRP A 188 -7.55 -0.98 19.82
C TRP A 188 -7.77 0.15 20.84
N GLY A 189 -8.96 0.20 21.44
CA GLY A 189 -9.36 1.28 22.35
C GLY A 189 -9.59 2.61 21.64
N ILE A 190 -9.88 2.57 20.33
CA ILE A 190 -10.13 3.72 19.46
C ILE A 190 -11.48 3.50 18.78
N PRO A 191 -12.35 4.50 18.67
CA PRO A 191 -13.55 4.40 17.83
C PRO A 191 -13.18 4.15 16.37
N VAL A 192 -13.68 3.04 15.81
CA VAL A 192 -13.45 2.64 14.43
C VAL A 192 -14.78 2.49 13.72
N ASP A 193 -14.93 3.20 12.59
CA ASP A 193 -16.01 2.97 11.63
C ASP A 193 -15.46 2.37 10.34
N VAL A 194 -16.27 1.57 9.65
CA VAL A 194 -15.91 0.94 8.37
C VAL A 194 -17.07 1.04 7.41
N GLU A 195 -16.87 1.76 6.31
CA GLU A 195 -17.88 2.00 5.29
C GLU A 195 -17.53 1.29 3.98
N LEU A 196 -18.52 0.65 3.37
CA LEU A 196 -18.41 0.12 2.01
C LEU A 196 -19.03 1.13 1.07
N ILE A 197 -18.24 1.70 0.16
CA ILE A 197 -18.69 2.75 -0.77
C ILE A 197 -18.41 2.35 -2.22
N PRO A 198 -19.16 2.85 -3.22
CA PRO A 198 -18.99 2.45 -4.62
C PRO A 198 -17.72 3.00 -5.29
N ASN A 199 -17.14 4.08 -4.75
CA ASN A 199 -15.93 4.68 -5.28
C ASN A 199 -15.14 5.35 -4.14
N VAL A 200 -14.10 4.66 -3.67
CA VAL A 200 -13.22 5.14 -2.58
C VAL A 200 -12.38 6.33 -3.03
N ASP A 201 -11.89 6.31 -4.25
CA ASP A 201 -11.02 7.35 -4.80
C ASP A 201 -11.73 8.71 -4.73
N THR A 202 -12.95 8.79 -5.24
CA THR A 202 -13.74 10.05 -5.23
C THR A 202 -14.03 10.57 -3.83
N GLU A 203 -14.31 9.68 -2.87
CA GLU A 203 -14.60 10.10 -1.50
C GLU A 203 -13.34 10.65 -0.81
N LEU A 204 -12.19 9.99 -0.98
CA LEU A 204 -10.94 10.37 -0.32
C LEU A 204 -10.22 11.54 -1.01
N SER A 205 -10.38 11.71 -2.32
CA SER A 205 -9.70 12.74 -3.14
C SER A 205 -9.93 14.18 -2.70
N HIS A 206 -10.87 14.48 -1.80
CA HIS A 206 -11.14 15.85 -1.33
C HIS A 206 -11.10 16.00 0.19
N MET A 207 -10.71 14.94 0.89
CA MET A 207 -10.60 14.91 2.35
C MET A 207 -9.25 15.42 2.83
N GLU A 208 -9.22 15.77 4.11
CA GLU A 208 -8.00 16.00 4.87
C GLU A 208 -7.68 14.76 5.69
N ARG A 209 -6.40 14.58 6.06
CA ARG A 209 -5.95 13.51 6.97
C ARG A 209 -6.21 12.09 6.42
N VAL A 210 -6.01 11.94 5.12
CA VAL A 210 -6.16 10.67 4.41
C VAL A 210 -4.96 9.75 4.67
N VAL A 211 -5.19 8.43 4.74
CA VAL A 211 -4.16 7.40 4.79
C VAL A 211 -4.32 6.50 3.57
N THR A 212 -3.43 6.66 2.60
CA THR A 212 -3.36 5.85 1.39
C THR A 212 -1.96 5.96 0.78
N GLY A 213 -1.60 4.99 -0.05
CA GLY A 213 -0.46 5.02 -0.95
C GLY A 213 -0.86 5.07 -2.43
N ASP A 214 -2.15 5.32 -2.75
CA ASP A 214 -2.59 5.51 -4.13
C ASP A 214 -2.23 6.91 -4.65
N SER A 215 -1.51 6.99 -5.78
CA SER A 215 -1.12 8.27 -6.40
C SER A 215 -2.31 9.18 -6.66
N ILE A 216 -3.41 8.65 -7.17
CA ILE A 216 -4.54 9.46 -7.62
C ILE A 216 -5.14 10.20 -6.43
N ILE A 217 -5.36 9.47 -5.33
CA ILE A 217 -5.88 10.07 -4.09
C ILE A 217 -4.86 11.04 -3.48
N LEU A 218 -3.57 10.67 -3.45
CA LEU A 218 -2.51 11.54 -2.92
C LEU A 218 -2.36 12.84 -3.71
N ASP A 219 -2.61 12.80 -5.03
CA ASP A 219 -2.55 13.96 -5.90
C ASP A 219 -3.75 14.90 -5.72
N GLU A 220 -4.89 14.42 -5.22
CA GLU A 220 -6.12 15.23 -5.12
C GLU A 220 -6.46 15.63 -3.69
N CYS A 221 -6.16 14.78 -2.70
CA CYS A 221 -6.52 15.02 -1.31
C CYS A 221 -5.88 16.31 -0.75
N LYS A 222 -6.53 16.90 0.25
CA LYS A 222 -6.07 18.15 0.86
C LYS A 222 -4.88 17.93 1.79
N SER A 223 -4.86 16.80 2.49
CA SER A 223 -3.75 16.41 3.34
C SER A 223 -3.77 14.92 3.65
N TRP A 224 -2.60 14.34 3.93
CA TRP A 224 -2.46 12.90 4.15
C TRP A 224 -1.34 12.55 5.14
N LEU A 225 -1.33 11.31 5.63
CA LEU A 225 -0.30 10.76 6.52
C LEU A 225 0.24 9.44 5.99
N ASN A 226 1.57 9.28 6.02
CA ASN A 226 2.26 8.09 5.53
C ASN A 226 2.30 6.96 6.57
N LEU A 227 1.12 6.44 6.94
CA LEU A 227 1.00 5.43 7.99
C LEU A 227 1.61 4.08 7.60
N SER A 228 1.50 3.68 6.32
CA SER A 228 2.08 2.43 5.83
C SER A 228 3.60 2.42 6.00
N ARG A 229 4.28 3.53 5.67
CA ARG A 229 5.72 3.68 5.86
C ARG A 229 6.12 3.55 7.32
N LYS A 230 5.42 4.24 8.23
CA LYS A 230 5.67 4.13 9.69
C LYS A 230 5.57 2.68 10.15
N ILE A 231 4.50 1.98 9.79
CA ILE A 231 4.26 0.61 10.26
C ILE A 231 5.36 -0.32 9.76
N VAL A 232 5.75 -0.21 8.49
CA VAL A 232 6.79 -1.07 7.91
C VAL A 232 8.13 -0.80 8.57
N ASP A 233 8.54 0.47 8.70
CA ASP A 233 9.82 0.85 9.29
C ASP A 233 9.93 0.42 10.77
N ASP A 234 8.84 0.54 11.54
CA ASP A 234 8.83 0.23 12.98
C ASP A 234 8.72 -1.28 13.27
N TYR A 235 7.98 -2.04 12.44
CA TYR A 235 7.52 -3.38 12.81
C TYR A 235 7.86 -4.50 11.84
N ILE A 236 8.27 -4.20 10.60
CA ILE A 236 8.50 -5.22 9.57
C ILE A 236 9.95 -5.11 9.07
N GLN A 237 10.89 -5.46 9.94
CA GLN A 237 12.33 -5.30 9.71
C GLN A 237 12.84 -6.07 8.47
N ASP A 238 12.22 -7.21 8.16
CA ASP A 238 12.59 -8.05 7.01
C ASP A 238 11.79 -7.71 5.73
N ALA A 239 11.13 -6.56 5.67
CA ALA A 239 10.40 -6.14 4.47
C ALA A 239 11.36 -6.01 3.28
N TRP A 240 11.01 -6.66 2.16
CA TRP A 240 11.79 -6.52 0.93
C TRP A 240 11.42 -5.21 0.22
N ILE A 241 12.08 -4.13 0.63
CA ILE A 241 11.91 -2.82 0.02
C ILE A 241 12.74 -2.76 -1.26
N VAL A 242 12.06 -2.47 -2.36
CA VAL A 242 12.67 -2.15 -3.66
C VAL A 242 12.76 -0.64 -3.76
N ASP A 243 13.97 -0.14 -3.55
CA ASP A 243 14.33 1.26 -3.71
C ASP A 243 15.01 1.48 -5.06
N LEU A 244 14.60 2.52 -5.77
CA LEU A 244 15.14 2.91 -7.07
C LEU A 244 15.89 4.26 -7.01
N HIS A 245 15.99 4.89 -5.83
CA HIS A 245 16.69 6.18 -5.61
C HIS A 245 18.13 6.03 -5.15
#